data_AF-A0AA90UEG1-F1
#
_entry.id   AF-A0AA90UEG1-F1
#
_cell.length_a   1.000
_cell.length_b   1.000
_cell.length_c   1.000
_cell.angle_alpha   90.00
_cell.angle_beta   90.00
_cell.angle_gamma   90.00
#
_symmetry.space_group_name_H-M   'P 1'
#
loop_
_entity.id
_entity.type
_entity.pdbx_description
1 polymer ?
#
loop_
_entity_poly.entity_id
_entity_poly.type
_entity_poly.pdbx_seq_one_letter_code
_entity_poly.pdbx_strand_id
1 'polypeptide(L)'
;IELPKFTPHSITDKRMMVLWLRFLTEINSNTQKIPTDLLNDPEIGKAVEELEISGFTDAELRAYDKFWDSVSVERTLLDDRYQKGKEEGIAEGMEKGRSEGMEKGMSQRSLEIARKMLAKGLDDTTIMEMTGLSLDEIRLLTLNL
;
A
#
# COMPACT_ATOMS: atom_id res chain seq x y z
N ILE A 1 22.71 15.06 -38.85
CA ILE A 1 21.92 16.12 -38.17
C ILE A 1 22.75 16.53 -36.96
N GLU A 2 23.26 17.77 -36.93
CA GLU A 2 23.96 18.28 -35.76
C GLU A 2 22.95 18.85 -34.77
N LEU A 3 23.11 18.52 -33.49
CA LEU A 3 22.29 19.10 -32.44
C LEU A 3 22.72 20.56 -32.19
N PRO A 4 21.77 21.47 -31.88
CA PRO A 4 22.10 22.84 -31.50
C PRO A 4 23.06 22.87 -30.32
N LYS A 5 24.09 23.73 -30.37
CA LYS A 5 25.04 23.89 -29.26
C LYS A 5 24.31 24.42 -28.03
N PHE A 6 24.48 23.74 -26.90
CA PHE A 6 23.95 24.19 -25.62
C PHE A 6 24.65 25.48 -25.19
N THR A 7 23.86 26.51 -24.88
CA THR A 7 24.33 27.79 -24.33
C THR A 7 23.64 28.03 -22.98
N PRO A 8 24.37 28.07 -21.86
CA PRO A 8 23.77 28.23 -20.54
C PRO A 8 23.36 29.68 -20.27
N HIS A 9 22.12 29.91 -19.84
CA HIS A 9 21.58 31.24 -19.57
C HIS A 9 21.33 31.49 -18.08
N SER A 10 21.21 30.43 -17.28
CA SER A 10 21.02 30.50 -15.82
C SER A 10 22.24 30.02 -15.03
N ILE A 11 22.30 30.37 -13.73
CA ILE A 11 23.34 29.84 -12.82
C ILE A 11 23.20 28.32 -12.67
N THR A 12 21.97 27.81 -12.68
CA THR A 12 21.66 26.37 -12.66
C THR A 12 22.19 25.68 -13.92
N ASP A 13 22.01 26.29 -15.10
CA ASP A 13 22.50 25.76 -16.39
C ASP A 13 24.03 25.72 -16.41
N LYS A 14 24.68 26.76 -15.88
CA LYS A 14 26.14 26.82 -15.77
C LYS A 14 26.66 25.75 -14.82
N ARG A 15 25.98 25.54 -13.68
CA ARG A 15 26.32 24.48 -12.73
C ARG A 15 26.19 23.10 -13.38
N MET A 16 25.08 22.84 -14.07
CA MET A 16 24.85 21.60 -14.83
C MET A 16 25.97 21.36 -15.84
N MET A 17 26.29 22.37 -16.66
CA MET A 17 27.36 22.28 -17.66
C MET A 17 28.73 21.97 -17.03
N VAL A 18 29.05 22.59 -15.89
CA VAL A 18 30.30 22.33 -15.16
C VAL A 18 30.35 20.90 -14.63
N LEU A 19 29.24 20.38 -14.08
CA LEU A 19 29.19 18.99 -13.62
C LEU A 19 29.40 18.00 -14.77
N TRP A 20 28.80 18.25 -15.95
CA TRP A 20 29.01 17.43 -17.14
C TRP A 20 30.43 17.52 -17.70
N LEU A 21 31.04 18.70 -17.73
CA LEU A 21 32.44 18.84 -18.12
C LEU A 21 33.36 18.06 -17.19
N ARG A 22 33.14 18.18 -15.87
CA ARG A 22 33.90 17.43 -14.87
C ARG A 22 33.71 15.92 -15.04
N PHE A 23 32.49 15.45 -15.28
CA PHE A 23 32.24 14.04 -15.60
C PHE A 23 33.07 13.56 -16.80
N LEU A 24 33.01 14.28 -17.93
CA LEU A 24 33.70 13.90 -19.17
C LEU A 24 35.23 13.99 -19.09
N THR A 25 35.77 14.79 -18.18
CA THR A 25 37.24 14.98 -18.05
C THR A 25 37.86 14.23 -16.88
N GLU A 26 37.13 14.02 -15.79
CA GLU A 26 37.64 13.44 -14.53
C GLU A 26 37.27 11.96 -14.37
N ILE A 27 36.19 11.48 -15.01
CA ILE A 27 35.71 10.10 -14.88
C ILE A 27 36.11 9.26 -16.09
N ASN A 28 36.77 8.13 -15.85
CA ASN A 28 37.16 7.15 -16.86
C ASN A 28 37.16 5.73 -16.26
N SER A 29 37.54 4.73 -17.08
CA SER A 29 37.55 3.30 -16.71
C SER A 29 38.45 2.95 -15.51
N ASN A 30 39.36 3.83 -15.09
CA ASN A 30 40.25 3.62 -13.95
C ASN A 30 39.84 4.44 -12.70
N THR A 31 38.76 5.23 -12.78
CA THR A 31 38.32 6.08 -11.67
C THR A 31 37.63 5.22 -10.60
N GLN A 32 38.31 4.98 -9.47
CA GLN A 32 37.76 4.17 -8.37
C GLN A 32 36.80 4.91 -7.43
N LYS A 33 36.81 6.25 -7.43
CA LYS A 33 35.98 7.06 -6.53
C LYS A 33 35.39 8.24 -7.28
N ILE A 34 34.06 8.30 -7.29
CA ILE A 34 33.30 9.34 -7.96
C ILE A 34 32.89 10.40 -6.93
N PRO A 35 33.20 11.69 -7.18
CA PRO A 35 32.79 12.78 -6.31
C PRO A 35 31.26 12.79 -6.04
N THR A 36 30.87 12.99 -4.78
CA THR A 36 29.46 12.92 -4.35
C THR A 36 28.59 14.03 -4.93
N ASP A 37 29.18 15.16 -5.30
CA ASP A 37 28.50 16.27 -5.97
C ASP A 37 28.07 15.93 -7.40
N LEU A 38 28.74 14.98 -8.08
CA LEU A 38 28.31 14.42 -9.36
C LEU A 38 27.16 13.43 -9.19
N LEU A 39 27.20 12.60 -8.14
CA LEU A 39 26.14 11.62 -7.83
C LEU A 39 24.83 12.27 -7.37
N ASN A 40 24.90 13.48 -6.82
CA ASN A 40 23.72 14.26 -6.44
C ASN A 40 22.91 14.74 -7.66
N ASP A 41 23.49 14.70 -8.86
CA ASP A 41 22.78 14.93 -10.10
C ASP A 41 22.22 13.60 -10.65
N PRO A 42 20.89 13.43 -10.77
CA PRO A 42 20.28 12.17 -11.19
C PRO A 42 20.70 11.72 -12.61
N GLU A 43 21.03 12.65 -13.50
CA GLU A 43 21.37 12.33 -14.89
C GLU A 43 22.82 11.87 -15.00
N ILE A 44 23.72 12.51 -14.24
CA ILE A 44 25.12 12.09 -14.14
C ILE A 44 25.24 10.76 -13.39
N GLY A 45 24.44 10.53 -12.35
CA GLY A 45 24.39 9.24 -11.65
C GLY A 45 24.04 8.06 -12.57
N LYS A 46 23.07 8.24 -13.48
CA LYS A 46 22.74 7.24 -14.50
C LYS A 46 23.87 7.02 -15.51
N ALA A 47 24.53 8.09 -15.94
CA ALA A 47 25.66 8.00 -16.87
C ALA A 47 26.88 7.28 -16.25
N VAL A 48 27.10 7.47 -14.95
CA VAL A 48 28.10 6.74 -14.16
C VAL A 48 27.77 5.25 -14.12
N GLU A 49 26.54 4.88 -13.78
CA GLU A 49 26.11 3.48 -13.71
C GLU A 49 26.26 2.78 -15.07
N GLU A 50 25.84 3.45 -16.16
CA GLU A 50 26.01 2.94 -17.52
C GLU A 50 27.50 2.76 -17.89
N LEU A 51 28.37 3.70 -17.49
CA LEU A 51 29.80 3.59 -17.72
C LEU A 51 30.41 2.41 -16.95
N GLU A 52 30.03 2.22 -15.69
CA GLU A 52 30.45 1.07 -14.87
C GLU A 52 30.01 -0.25 -15.50
N ILE A 53 28.73 -0.37 -15.90
CA ILE A 53 28.19 -1.56 -16.58
C ILE A 53 28.92 -1.83 -17.90
N SER A 54 29.24 -0.78 -18.68
CA SER A 54 29.99 -0.93 -19.93
C SER A 54 31.43 -1.42 -19.73
N GLY A 55 31.99 -1.21 -18.52
CA GLY A 55 33.31 -1.66 -18.10
C GLY A 55 33.32 -3.05 -17.45
N PHE A 56 32.16 -3.66 -17.21
CA PHE A 56 32.08 -4.98 -16.59
C PHE A 56 32.63 -6.08 -17.50
N THR A 57 33.31 -7.04 -16.89
CA THR A 57 33.59 -8.32 -17.54
C THR A 57 32.31 -9.14 -17.67
N ASP A 58 32.28 -10.10 -18.61
CA ASP A 58 31.17 -11.06 -18.76
C ASP A 58 30.76 -11.76 -17.45
N ALA A 59 31.71 -11.97 -16.53
CA ALA A 59 31.43 -12.58 -15.24
C ALA A 59 30.70 -11.62 -14.29
N GLU A 60 31.09 -10.34 -14.28
CA GLU A 60 30.48 -9.29 -13.46
C GLU A 60 29.09 -8.92 -13.98
N LEU A 61 28.90 -8.87 -15.30
CA LEU A 61 27.59 -8.62 -15.92
C LEU A 61 26.58 -9.73 -15.54
N ARG A 62 26.98 -11.00 -15.60
CA ARG A 62 26.13 -12.12 -15.14
C ARG A 62 25.80 -12.05 -13.65
N ALA A 63 26.71 -11.53 -12.82
CA ALA A 63 26.46 -11.35 -11.40
C ALA A 63 25.45 -10.22 -11.15
N TYR A 64 25.55 -9.12 -11.91
CA TYR A 64 24.59 -8.01 -11.89
C TYR A 64 23.19 -8.49 -12.33
N ASP A 65 23.08 -9.19 -13.46
CA ASP A 65 21.80 -9.75 -13.94
C ASP A 65 21.16 -10.68 -12.90
N LYS A 66 21.94 -11.62 -12.35
CA LYS A 66 21.45 -12.55 -11.33
C LYS A 66 20.96 -11.83 -10.06
N PHE A 67 21.66 -10.77 -9.65
CA PHE A 67 21.25 -9.96 -8.51
C PHE A 67 19.91 -9.27 -8.78
N TRP A 68 19.76 -8.62 -9.94
CA TRP A 68 18.53 -7.91 -10.28
C TRP A 68 17.34 -8.83 -10.56
N ASP A 69 17.57 -10.01 -11.13
CA ASP A 69 16.55 -11.05 -11.25
C ASP A 69 16.00 -11.44 -9.86
N SER A 70 16.89 -11.65 -8.89
CA SER A 70 16.51 -11.99 -7.51
C SER A 70 15.70 -10.87 -6.85
N VAL A 71 16.15 -9.61 -6.98
CA VAL A 71 15.46 -8.43 -6.44
C VAL A 71 14.08 -8.26 -7.07
N SER A 72 13.98 -8.47 -8.39
CA SER A 72 12.70 -8.38 -9.12
C SER A 72 11.70 -9.42 -8.63
N VAL A 73 12.14 -10.67 -8.47
CA VAL A 73 11.31 -11.77 -7.94
C VAL A 73 10.85 -11.49 -6.51
N GLU A 74 11.74 -11.02 -5.63
CA GLU A 74 11.38 -10.67 -4.26
C GLU A 74 10.33 -9.55 -4.21
N ARG A 75 10.48 -8.52 -5.06
CA ARG A 75 9.50 -7.43 -5.16
C ARG A 75 8.12 -7.95 -5.59
N THR A 76 8.05 -8.80 -6.62
CA THR A 76 6.78 -9.40 -7.06
C THR A 76 6.14 -10.24 -5.95
N LEU A 77 6.93 -11.06 -5.24
CA LEU A 77 6.41 -11.85 -4.13
C LEU A 77 5.86 -11.00 -2.98
N LEU A 78 6.48 -9.85 -2.69
CA LEU A 78 5.98 -8.91 -1.69
C LEU A 78 4.68 -8.25 -2.11
N ASP A 79 4.59 -7.79 -3.37
CA ASP A 79 3.37 -7.21 -3.92
C ASP A 79 2.21 -8.20 -3.91
N ASP A 80 2.45 -9.45 -4.31
CA ASP A 80 1.44 -10.52 -4.28
C ASP A 80 0.94 -10.79 -2.86
N ARG A 81 1.85 -10.85 -1.87
CA ARG A 81 1.49 -11.03 -0.46
C ARG A 81 0.66 -9.87 0.07
N TYR A 82 1.05 -8.63 -0.26
CA TYR A 82 0.33 -7.44 0.16
C TYR A 82 -1.08 -7.41 -0.43
N GLN A 83 -1.20 -7.68 -1.72
CA GLN A 83 -2.49 -7.73 -2.42
C GLN A 83 -3.39 -8.81 -1.83
N LYS A 84 -2.87 -10.02 -1.62
CA LYS A 84 -3.61 -11.12 -1.00
C LYS A 84 -4.08 -10.77 0.42
N GLY A 85 -3.20 -10.22 1.25
CA GLY A 85 -3.57 -9.81 2.62
C GLY A 85 -4.63 -8.71 2.65
N LYS A 86 -4.61 -7.79 1.67
CA LYS A 86 -5.64 -6.76 1.52
C LYS A 86 -6.99 -7.37 1.12
N GLU A 87 -7.00 -8.30 0.17
CA GLU A 87 -8.21 -9.00 -0.27
C GLU A 87 -8.83 -9.84 0.85
N GLU A 88 -8.00 -10.59 1.57
CA GLU A 88 -8.44 -11.38 2.74
C GLU A 88 -9.02 -10.47 3.83
N GLY A 89 -8.34 -9.37 4.17
CA GLY A 89 -8.83 -8.43 5.18
C GLY A 89 -10.15 -7.74 4.79
N ILE A 90 -10.35 -7.44 3.50
CA ILE A 90 -11.61 -6.90 2.99
C ILE A 90 -12.73 -7.95 3.09
N ALA A 91 -12.44 -9.19 2.67
CA ALA A 91 -13.42 -10.27 2.70
C ALA A 91 -13.86 -10.60 4.14
N GLU A 92 -12.90 -10.75 5.06
CA GLU A 92 -13.17 -10.98 6.48
C GLU A 92 -13.96 -9.82 7.10
N GLY A 93 -13.57 -8.58 6.79
CA GLY A 93 -14.27 -7.39 7.26
C GLY A 93 -15.72 -7.32 6.78
N MET A 94 -15.97 -7.66 5.51
CA MET A 94 -17.34 -7.71 4.98
C MET A 94 -18.17 -8.82 5.62
N GLU A 95 -17.63 -10.02 5.77
CA GLU A 95 -18.39 -11.14 6.34
C GLU A 95 -18.72 -10.89 7.81
N LYS A 96 -17.74 -10.41 8.60
CA LYS A 96 -17.97 -10.04 9.99
C LYS A 96 -18.98 -8.91 10.12
N GLY A 97 -18.85 -7.86 9.32
CA GLY A 97 -19.79 -6.73 9.32
C GLY A 97 -21.21 -7.16 8.94
N ARG A 98 -21.35 -8.05 7.96
CA ARG A 98 -22.64 -8.60 7.53
C ARG A 98 -23.29 -9.46 8.62
N SER A 99 -22.50 -10.33 9.26
CA SER A 99 -22.97 -11.18 10.35
C SER A 99 -23.42 -10.36 11.56
N GLU A 100 -22.57 -9.45 12.05
CA GLU A 100 -22.90 -8.58 13.18
C GLU A 100 -24.10 -7.66 12.87
N GLY A 101 -24.17 -7.13 11.65
CA GLY A 101 -25.28 -6.30 11.21
C GLY A 101 -26.60 -7.06 11.17
N MET A 102 -26.60 -8.30 10.68
CA MET A 102 -27.78 -9.16 10.66
C MET A 102 -28.23 -9.53 12.08
N GLU A 103 -27.31 -9.92 12.95
CA GLU A 103 -27.61 -10.27 14.34
C GLU A 103 -28.20 -9.08 15.12
N LYS A 104 -27.55 -7.91 15.06
CA LYS A 104 -28.05 -6.68 15.67
C LYS A 104 -29.42 -6.29 15.11
N GLY A 105 -29.61 -6.40 13.79
CA GLY A 105 -30.89 -6.12 13.14
C GLY A 105 -32.02 -7.04 13.60
N MET A 106 -31.75 -8.35 13.72
CA MET A 106 -32.74 -9.32 14.21
C MET A 106 -33.08 -9.09 15.68
N SER A 107 -32.07 -8.83 16.52
CA SER A 107 -32.27 -8.51 17.94
C SER A 107 -33.11 -7.23 18.11
N GLN A 108 -32.72 -6.15 17.42
CA GLN A 108 -33.45 -4.87 17.46
C GLN A 108 -34.91 -5.05 17.03
N ARG A 109 -35.15 -5.79 15.93
CA ARG A 109 -36.50 -6.08 15.45
C ARG A 109 -37.32 -6.87 16.47
N SER A 110 -36.71 -7.84 17.14
CA SER A 110 -37.38 -8.65 18.18
C SER A 110 -37.78 -7.79 19.38
N LEU A 111 -36.90 -6.88 19.83
CA LEU A 111 -37.19 -5.91 20.88
C LEU A 111 -38.31 -4.94 20.48
N GLU A 112 -38.32 -4.44 19.25
CA GLU A 112 -39.38 -3.56 18.75
C GLU A 112 -40.75 -4.25 18.70
N ILE A 113 -40.77 -5.52 18.28
CA ILE A 113 -41.99 -6.34 18.27
C ILE A 113 -42.49 -6.55 19.70
N ALA A 114 -41.60 -6.91 20.63
CA ALA A 114 -41.94 -7.11 22.04
C ALA A 114 -42.55 -5.84 22.66
N ARG A 115 -41.96 -4.67 22.43
CA ARG A 115 -42.53 -3.38 22.88
C ARG A 115 -43.94 -3.13 22.35
N LYS A 116 -44.17 -3.42 21.07
CA LYS A 116 -45.50 -3.28 20.45
C LYS A 116 -46.52 -4.28 21.03
N MET A 117 -46.08 -5.49 21.38
CA MET A 117 -46.94 -6.50 22.01
C MET A 117 -47.29 -6.12 23.46
N LEU A 118 -46.32 -5.64 24.24
CA LEU A 118 -46.54 -5.11 25.59
C LEU A 118 -47.54 -3.95 25.58
N ALA A 119 -47.39 -3.00 24.64
CA ALA A 119 -48.32 -1.88 24.48
C ALA A 119 -49.75 -2.31 24.12
N LYS A 120 -49.92 -3.52 23.55
CA LYS A 120 -51.22 -4.13 23.24
C LYS A 120 -51.77 -4.99 24.38
N GLY A 121 -51.05 -5.12 25.50
CA GLY A 121 -51.48 -5.87 26.67
C GLY A 121 -51.38 -7.39 26.50
N LEU A 122 -50.51 -7.90 25.63
CA LEU A 122 -50.20 -9.32 25.57
C LEU A 122 -49.39 -9.74 26.81
N ASP A 123 -49.61 -10.96 27.29
CA ASP A 123 -48.89 -11.52 28.43
C ASP A 123 -47.45 -11.91 28.07
N ASP A 124 -46.58 -11.92 29.09
CA ASP A 124 -45.15 -12.21 28.93
C ASP A 124 -44.89 -13.57 28.26
N THR A 125 -45.70 -14.60 28.53
CA THR A 125 -45.49 -15.94 27.98
C THR A 125 -45.71 -15.97 26.46
N THR A 126 -46.76 -15.31 25.98
CA THR A 126 -47.02 -15.15 24.54
C THR A 126 -45.92 -14.33 23.86
N ILE A 127 -45.38 -13.30 24.53
CA ILE A 127 -44.31 -12.46 23.96
C ILE A 127 -43.00 -13.24 23.84
N MET A 128 -42.66 -14.07 24.84
CA MET A 128 -41.48 -14.94 24.78
C MET A 128 -41.55 -15.89 23.59
N GLU A 129 -42.67 -16.57 23.38
CA GLU A 129 -42.85 -17.51 22.27
C GLU A 129 -42.74 -16.83 20.90
N MET A 130 -43.25 -15.61 20.77
CA MET A 130 -43.30 -14.90 19.49
C MET A 130 -42.00 -14.17 19.13
N THR A 131 -41.22 -13.75 20.11
CA THR A 131 -40.02 -12.91 19.90
C THR A 131 -38.71 -13.64 20.21
N GLY A 132 -38.77 -14.79 20.89
CA GLY A 132 -37.61 -15.53 21.35
C GLY A 132 -36.83 -14.85 22.48
N LEU A 133 -37.36 -13.75 23.03
CA LEU A 133 -36.76 -13.05 24.17
C LEU A 133 -36.97 -13.82 25.46
N SER A 134 -36.02 -13.70 26.37
CA SER A 134 -36.13 -14.19 27.73
C SER A 134 -37.10 -13.35 28.57
N LEU A 135 -37.61 -13.95 29.65
CA LEU A 135 -38.47 -13.25 30.60
C LEU A 135 -37.80 -12.01 31.20
N ASP A 136 -36.49 -12.08 31.45
CA ASP A 136 -35.71 -10.96 32.01
C ASP A 136 -35.58 -9.81 31.01
N GLU A 137 -35.35 -10.09 29.72
CA GLU A 137 -35.34 -9.08 28.66
C GLU A 137 -36.68 -8.38 28.51
N ILE A 138 -37.79 -9.14 28.57
CA ILE A 138 -39.15 -8.58 28.50
C ILE A 138 -39.43 -7.70 29.72
N ARG A 139 -39.09 -8.16 30.93
CA ARG A 139 -39.23 -7.35 32.16
C ARG A 139 -38.41 -6.07 32.14
N LEU A 140 -37.19 -6.12 31.59
CA LEU A 140 -36.35 -4.95 31.38
C LEU A 140 -36.99 -3.95 30.41
N LEU A 141 -37.70 -4.42 29.37
CA LEU A 141 -38.46 -3.54 28.48
C LEU A 141 -39.63 -2.87 29.20
N THR A 142 -40.33 -3.59 30.08
CA THR A 142 -41.46 -3.06 30.88
C THR A 142 -41.01 -2.01 31.89
N LEU A 143 -39.81 -2.15 32.48
CA LEU A 143 -39.25 -1.18 33.42
C LEU A 143 -38.82 0.15 32.76
N ASN A 144 -38.64 0.16 31.44
CA ASN A 144 -38.18 1.31 30.65
C ASN A 144 -39.30 1.96 29.80
N LEU A 145 -40.56 1.59 30.06
CA LEU A 145 -41.78 2.16 29.46
C LEU A 145 -42.44 3.14 30.44
#